data_AF-A0A6A0GUF3-F1
#
_entry.id   AF-A0A6A0GUF3-F1
#
_cell.length_a   1.000
_cell.length_b   1.000
_cell.length_c   1.000
_cell.angle_alpha   90.00
_cell.angle_beta   90.00
_cell.angle_gamma   90.00
#
_symmetry.space_group_name_H-M   'P 1'
#
loop_
_entity.id
_entity.type
_entity.pdbx_description
1 polymer ?
#
loop_
_entity_poly.entity_id
_entity_poly.type
_entity_poly.pdbx_seq_one_letter_code
_entity_poly.pdbx_strand_id
1 'polypeptide(L)'
;MLGIPLFADQATNMHKSTADGIAETIQWDDLSEEWLKRTIVKMLSDDKYEKAVRQRSMLMRDQPLSPQETVAYWTQYVIRHRGAPHLRSPIKDLQWYEVYNVDVWLLLTTTLLGSVAGFMFLTVKLIRHCCRA
;
A
#
# COMPACT_ATOMS: atom_id res chain seq x y z
N MET A 1 18.18 9.37 8.00
CA MET A 1 17.25 10.22 7.21
C MET A 1 16.28 10.92 8.16
N LEU A 2 15.92 12.18 7.92
CA LEU A 2 14.79 12.81 8.59
C LEU A 2 13.60 12.83 7.63
N GLY A 3 12.49 12.19 7.99
CA GLY A 3 11.31 12.11 7.15
C GLY A 3 10.13 12.91 7.69
N ILE A 4 9.35 13.48 6.79
CA ILE A 4 8.09 14.17 7.05
C ILE A 4 7.05 13.55 6.12
N PRO A 5 6.44 12.40 6.51
CA PRO A 5 5.57 11.64 5.62
C PRO A 5 4.27 12.41 5.36
N LEU A 6 3.88 12.51 4.09
CA LEU A 6 2.67 13.23 3.67
C LEU A 6 1.56 12.32 3.15
N PHE A 7 1.91 11.34 2.30
CA PHE A 7 0.94 10.47 1.66
C PHE A 7 1.56 9.15 1.19
N ALA A 8 0.69 8.24 0.76
CA ALA A 8 1.02 6.92 0.23
C ALA A 8 1.91 6.09 1.17
N ASP A 9 3.01 5.55 0.66
CA ASP A 9 3.87 4.58 1.33
C ASP A 9 4.89 5.22 2.28
N GLN A 10 5.02 6.55 2.27
CA GLN A 10 6.02 7.24 3.08
C GLN A 10 5.83 6.97 4.58
N ALA A 11 4.59 6.94 5.08
CA ALA A 11 4.33 6.68 6.50
C ALA A 11 4.85 5.29 6.91
N THR A 12 4.56 4.26 6.12
CA THR A 12 5.03 2.89 6.37
C THR A 12 6.55 2.78 6.23
N ASN A 13 7.13 3.40 5.20
CA ASN A 13 8.57 3.40 4.97
C ASN A 13 9.33 4.11 6.11
N MET A 14 8.79 5.22 6.62
CA MET A 14 9.37 5.96 7.73
C MET A 14 9.24 5.21 9.05
N HIS A 15 8.10 4.58 9.33
CA HIS A 15 7.93 3.73 10.51
C HIS A 15 8.94 2.56 10.52
N LYS A 16 9.18 1.94 9.36
CA LYS A 16 10.22 0.92 9.24
C LYS A 16 11.62 1.51 9.45
N SER A 17 11.91 2.65 8.84
CA SER A 17 13.24 3.28 8.92
C SER A 17 13.58 3.78 10.33
N THR A 18 12.59 4.25 11.10
CA THR A 18 12.77 4.61 12.50
C THR A 18 12.95 3.37 13.38
N ALA A 19 12.16 2.30 13.14
CA ALA A 19 12.33 1.02 13.83
C ALA A 19 13.71 0.39 13.57
N ASP A 20 14.23 0.54 12.35
CA ASP A 20 15.57 0.10 11.94
C ASP A 20 16.69 1.03 12.48
N GLY A 21 16.34 2.13 13.18
CA GLY A 21 17.30 3.06 13.79
C GLY A 21 18.06 3.96 12.82
N ILE A 22 17.68 3.98 11.54
CA ILE A 22 18.36 4.73 10.47
C ILE A 22 17.69 6.08 10.16
N ALA A 23 16.58 6.38 10.81
CA ALA A 23 15.82 7.59 10.56
C ALA A 23 15.14 8.17 11.82
N GLU A 24 14.71 9.41 11.69
CA GLU A 24 13.77 10.09 12.58
C GLU A 24 12.57 10.55 11.73
N THR A 25 11.40 10.68 12.37
CA THR A 25 10.18 11.13 11.70
C THR A 25 9.56 12.30 12.47
N ILE A 26 9.16 13.34 11.76
CA ILE A 26 8.31 14.41 12.28
C ILE A 26 6.97 14.30 11.55
N GLN A 27 5.87 14.16 12.28
CA GLN A 27 4.55 14.15 11.65
C GLN A 27 4.26 15.53 11.07
N TRP A 28 3.53 15.56 9.96
CA TRP A 28 3.19 16.82 9.29
C TRP A 28 2.52 17.82 10.23
N ASP A 29 1.59 17.36 11.06
CA ASP A 29 0.85 18.18 12.01
C ASP A 29 1.71 18.73 13.16
N ASP A 30 2.85 18.08 13.45
CA ASP A 30 3.79 18.45 14.50
C ASP A 30 4.97 19.29 13.99
N LEU A 31 5.01 19.59 12.68
CA LEU A 31 6.15 20.26 12.06
C LEU A 31 6.27 21.72 12.54
N SER A 32 7.34 22.01 13.26
CA SER A 32 7.74 23.37 13.60
C SER A 32 9.24 23.58 13.38
N GLU A 33 9.67 24.84 13.28
CA GLU A 33 11.08 25.20 13.17
C GLU A 33 11.91 24.61 14.32
N GLU A 34 11.38 24.70 15.55
CA GLU A 34 12.03 24.18 16.76
C GLU A 34 12.22 22.66 16.69
N TRP A 35 11.16 21.92 16.36
CA TRP A 35 11.19 20.46 16.25
C TRP A 35 12.14 20.00 15.14
N LEU A 36 12.10 20.68 13.99
CA LEU A 36 12.97 20.41 12.86
C LEU A 36 14.43 20.60 13.25
N LYS A 37 14.78 21.77 13.79
CA LYS A 37 16.15 22.11 14.19
C LYS A 37 16.67 21.15 15.25
N ARG A 38 15.88 20.87 16.29
CA ARG A 38 16.26 19.95 17.37
C ARG A 38 16.53 18.55 16.84
N THR A 39 15.68 18.06 15.95
CA THR A 39 15.83 16.71 15.39
C THR A 39 17.06 16.60 14.50
N ILE A 40 17.35 17.62 13.67
CA ILE A 40 18.58 17.67 12.87
C ILE A 40 19.81 17.65 13.78
N VAL A 41 19.85 18.50 14.82
CA VAL A 41 20.99 18.55 15.75
C VAL A 41 21.17 17.21 16.48
N LYS A 42 20.09 16.57 16.93
CA LYS A 42 20.12 15.23 17.52
C LYS A 42 20.77 14.23 16.56
N MET A 43 20.32 14.20 15.31
CA MET A 43 20.79 13.24 14.31
C MET A 43 22.25 13.44 13.90
N LEU A 44 22.73 14.69 13.88
CA LEU A 44 24.12 15.01 13.58
C LEU A 44 25.06 14.74 14.76
N SER A 45 24.56 14.84 15.98
CA SER A 45 25.36 14.68 17.20
C SER A 45 25.51 13.22 17.65
N ASP A 46 24.59 12.34 17.25
CA ASP A 46 24.55 10.94 17.67
C ASP A 46 25.05 10.03 16.55
N ASP A 47 26.19 9.37 16.77
CA ASP A 47 26.84 8.53 15.77
C ASP A 47 26.07 7.24 15.43
N LYS A 48 25.03 6.88 16.20
CA LYS A 48 24.24 5.67 15.97
C LYS A 48 23.60 5.68 14.58
N TYR A 49 23.15 6.84 14.10
CA TYR A 49 22.48 6.93 12.80
C TYR A 49 23.46 6.61 11.68
N GLU A 50 24.69 7.12 11.75
CA GLU A 50 25.73 6.84 10.78
C GLU A 50 26.12 5.36 10.82
N LYS A 51 26.37 4.81 12.02
CA LYS A 51 26.72 3.39 12.19
C LYS A 51 25.64 2.47 11.63
N ALA A 52 24.37 2.71 11.98
CA ALA A 52 23.23 1.93 11.52
C ALA A 52 23.07 2.02 9.99
N VAL A 53 23.20 3.23 9.42
CA VAL A 53 23.12 3.42 7.96
C VAL A 53 24.29 2.73 7.25
N ARG A 54 25.52 2.81 7.78
CA ARG A 54 26.68 2.11 7.22
C ARG A 54 26.50 0.59 7.22
N GLN A 55 25.99 0.03 8.33
CA GLN A 55 25.67 -1.40 8.40
C GLN A 55 24.60 -1.79 7.39
N ARG A 56 23.49 -1.04 7.34
CA ARG A 56 22.40 -1.27 6.38
C ARG A 56 22.89 -1.17 4.93
N SER A 57 23.76 -0.21 4.66
CA SER A 57 24.40 0.08 3.39
C SER A 57 25.30 -1.07 2.91
N MET A 58 26.05 -1.72 3.80
CA MET A 58 26.83 -2.92 3.51
C MET A 58 25.91 -4.08 3.12
N LEU A 59 24.92 -4.40 3.95
CA LEU A 59 23.97 -5.48 3.70
C LEU A 59 23.15 -5.28 2.42
N MET A 60 22.80 -4.04 2.07
CA MET A 60 22.03 -3.75 0.86
C MET A 60 22.86 -3.93 -0.42
N ARG A 61 24.19 -3.69 -0.35
CA ARG A 61 25.11 -3.88 -1.47
C ARG A 61 25.57 -5.32 -1.62
N ASP A 62 25.46 -6.12 -0.56
CA ASP A 62 25.74 -7.55 -0.56
C ASP A 62 24.65 -8.31 -1.33
N GLN A 63 24.76 -8.27 -2.66
CA GLN A 63 23.86 -8.95 -3.59
C GLN A 63 24.67 -9.86 -4.50
N PRO A 64 24.11 -11.01 -4.93
CA PRO A 64 24.82 -11.99 -5.76
C PRO A 64 25.15 -11.47 -7.16
N LEU A 65 24.45 -10.44 -7.64
CA LEU A 65 24.71 -9.78 -8.91
C LEU A 65 24.88 -8.28 -8.66
N SER A 66 25.78 -7.66 -9.42
CA SER A 66 25.88 -6.19 -9.43
C SER A 66 24.59 -5.57 -9.98
N PRO A 67 24.31 -4.29 -9.69
CA PRO A 67 23.17 -3.59 -10.28
C PRO A 67 23.17 -3.61 -11.81
N GLN A 68 24.36 -3.55 -12.43
CA GLN A 68 24.51 -3.58 -13.88
C GLN A 68 24.14 -4.95 -14.46
N GLU A 69 24.64 -6.03 -13.85
CA GLU A 69 24.29 -7.40 -14.25
C GLU A 69 22.81 -7.70 -14.01
N THR A 70 22.24 -7.21 -12.91
CA THR A 70 20.83 -7.35 -12.60
C THR A 70 19.95 -6.71 -13.68
N VAL A 71 20.29 -5.49 -14.11
CA VAL A 71 19.57 -4.82 -15.21
C VAL A 71 19.71 -5.61 -16.51
N ALA A 72 20.93 -6.01 -16.89
CA ALA A 72 21.16 -6.79 -18.10
C ALA A 72 20.36 -8.10 -18.09
N TYR A 73 20.34 -8.80 -16.96
CA TYR A 73 19.59 -10.03 -16.77
C TYR A 73 18.08 -9.81 -16.98
N TRP A 74 17.48 -8.82 -16.31
CA TRP A 74 16.04 -8.59 -16.42
C TRP A 74 15.62 -8.07 -17.80
N THR A 75 16.45 -7.23 -18.44
CA THR A 75 16.21 -6.82 -19.83
C THR A 75 16.21 -8.03 -20.76
N GLN A 76 17.22 -8.90 -20.68
CA GLN A 76 17.25 -10.13 -21.47
C GLN A 76 16.09 -11.06 -21.12
N TYR A 77 15.70 -11.15 -19.85
CA TYR A 77 14.57 -11.96 -19.42
C TYR A 77 13.27 -11.52 -20.12
N VAL A 78 13.00 -10.21 -20.16
CA VAL A 78 11.83 -9.65 -20.85
C VAL A 78 11.88 -9.95 -22.35
N ILE A 79 13.04 -9.81 -22.99
CA ILE A 79 13.22 -10.14 -24.42
C ILE A 79 12.96 -11.63 -24.69
N ARG A 80 13.60 -12.53 -23.91
CA ARG A 80 13.44 -14.00 -24.05
C ARG A 80 11.99 -14.45 -23.90
N HIS A 81 11.22 -13.78 -23.03
CA HIS A 81 9.81 -14.09 -22.78
C HIS A 81 8.86 -13.17 -23.54
N ARG A 82 9.31 -12.55 -24.64
CA ARG A 82 8.47 -11.77 -25.56
C ARG A 82 7.62 -10.71 -24.84
N GLY A 83 8.23 -9.98 -23.91
CA GLY A 83 7.58 -8.96 -23.08
C GLY A 83 7.21 -9.41 -21.67
N ALA A 84 7.44 -10.68 -21.30
CA ALA A 84 7.15 -11.26 -19.99
C ALA A 84 5.72 -10.96 -19.49
N PRO A 85 4.67 -11.38 -20.22
CA PRO A 85 3.28 -11.07 -19.88
C PRO A 85 2.88 -11.55 -18.48
N HIS A 86 3.48 -12.64 -18.00
CA HIS A 86 3.26 -13.20 -16.66
C HIS A 86 3.82 -12.37 -15.50
N LEU A 87 4.74 -11.43 -15.77
CA LEU A 87 5.24 -10.48 -14.76
C LEU A 87 4.47 -9.15 -14.77
N ARG A 88 3.59 -8.95 -15.75
CA ARG A 88 2.85 -7.71 -15.92
C ARG A 88 1.55 -7.79 -15.13
N SER A 89 1.19 -6.72 -14.42
CA SER A 89 -0.11 -6.64 -13.77
C SER A 89 -1.22 -6.72 -14.82
N PRO A 90 -2.21 -7.62 -14.68
CA PRO A 90 -3.36 -7.71 -15.59
C PRO A 90 -4.18 -6.41 -15.63
N ILE A 91 -4.15 -5.62 -14.56
CA ILE A 91 -4.86 -4.33 -14.43
C ILE A 91 -4.57 -3.40 -15.62
N LYS A 92 -3.39 -3.50 -16.24
CA LYS A 92 -3.03 -2.67 -17.39
C LYS A 92 -3.92 -2.90 -18.62
N ASP A 93 -4.44 -4.11 -18.79
CA ASP A 93 -5.27 -4.48 -19.94
C ASP A 93 -6.77 -4.41 -19.64
N LEU A 94 -7.15 -4.20 -18.37
CA LEU A 94 -8.53 -4.13 -17.94
C LEU A 94 -9.15 -2.76 -18.20
N GLN A 95 -10.43 -2.76 -18.56
CA GLN A 95 -11.25 -1.56 -18.59
C GLN A 95 -11.53 -1.08 -17.16
N TRP A 96 -11.82 0.22 -16.99
CA TRP A 96 -12.05 0.80 -15.66
C TRP A 96 -13.13 0.05 -14.86
N TYR A 97 -14.21 -0.41 -15.50
CA TYR A 97 -15.29 -1.13 -14.81
C TYR A 97 -14.89 -2.55 -14.36
N GLU A 98 -13.93 -3.19 -15.04
CA GLU A 98 -13.36 -4.48 -14.65
C GLU A 98 -12.40 -4.28 -13.47
N VAL A 99 -11.58 -3.22 -13.51
CA VAL A 99 -10.70 -2.85 -12.38
C VAL A 99 -11.50 -2.64 -11.10
N TYR A 100 -12.66 -2.00 -11.20
CA TYR A 100 -13.54 -1.74 -10.06
C TYR A 100 -14.59 -2.85 -9.79
N ASN A 101 -14.58 -3.96 -10.54
CA ASN A 101 -15.50 -5.10 -10.39
C ASN A 101 -16.98 -4.68 -10.31
N VAL A 102 -17.42 -3.82 -11.24
CA VAL A 102 -18.77 -3.22 -11.22
C VAL A 102 -19.88 -4.27 -11.26
N ASP A 103 -19.68 -5.35 -12.01
CA ASP A 103 -20.58 -6.49 -12.12
C ASP A 103 -20.78 -7.22 -10.80
N VAL A 104 -19.70 -7.46 -10.04
CA VAL A 104 -19.76 -8.08 -8.71
C VAL A 104 -20.53 -7.19 -7.75
N TRP A 105 -20.25 -5.89 -7.73
CA TRP A 105 -21.00 -4.94 -6.89
C TRP A 105 -22.48 -4.89 -7.26
N LEU A 106 -22.82 -4.92 -8.54
CA LEU A 106 -24.20 -4.96 -9.00
C LEU A 106 -24.90 -6.24 -8.53
N LEU A 107 -24.25 -7.40 -8.65
CA LEU A 107 -24.81 -8.67 -8.18
C LEU A 107 -25.05 -8.67 -6.66
N LEU A 108 -24.06 -8.23 -5.88
CA LEU A 108 -24.17 -8.18 -4.42
C LEU A 108 -25.27 -7.22 -3.95
N THR A 109 -25.32 -6.02 -4.52
CA THR A 109 -26.31 -5.00 -4.14
C THR A 109 -27.73 -5.39 -4.54
N THR A 110 -27.93 -5.90 -5.76
CA THR A 110 -29.25 -6.37 -6.22
C THR A 110 -29.76 -7.57 -5.41
N THR A 111 -28.89 -8.52 -5.08
CA THR A 111 -29.26 -9.67 -4.24
C THR A 111 -29.64 -9.25 -2.83
N LEU A 112 -28.86 -8.34 -2.22
CA LEU A 112 -29.15 -7.80 -0.90
C LEU A 112 -30.48 -7.05 -0.88
N LEU A 113 -30.71 -6.11 -1.82
CA LEU A 113 -31.96 -5.36 -1.89
C LEU A 113 -33.16 -6.27 -2.18
N GLY A 114 -33.00 -7.24 -3.09
CA GLY A 114 -34.03 -8.21 -3.42
C GLY A 114 -34.43 -9.07 -2.21
N SER A 115 -33.46 -9.56 -1.43
CA SER A 115 -33.72 -10.33 -0.21
C SER A 115 -34.43 -9.51 0.87
N VAL A 116 -34.01 -8.27 1.08
CA VAL A 116 -34.65 -7.34 2.04
C VAL A 116 -36.09 -7.02 1.61
N ALA A 117 -36.30 -6.68 0.33
CA ALA A 117 -37.63 -6.42 -0.21
C ALA A 117 -38.53 -7.66 -0.15
N GLY A 118 -37.99 -8.84 -0.47
CA GLY A 118 -38.70 -10.11 -0.37
C GLY A 118 -39.12 -10.42 1.07
N PHE A 119 -38.22 -10.23 2.03
CA PHE A 119 -38.54 -10.40 3.46
C PHE A 119 -39.64 -9.44 3.93
N MET A 120 -39.54 -8.15 3.60
CA MET A 120 -40.58 -7.15 3.93
C MET A 120 -41.93 -7.49 3.28
N PHE A 121 -41.92 -7.93 2.02
CA PHE A 121 -43.14 -8.34 1.34
C PHE A 121 -43.80 -9.54 2.02
N LEU A 122 -43.01 -10.55 2.41
CA LEU A 122 -43.49 -11.73 3.11
C LEU A 122 -44.07 -11.38 4.50
N THR A 123 -43.40 -10.55 5.29
CA THR A 123 -43.91 -10.13 6.60
C THR A 123 -45.21 -9.34 6.48
N VAL A 124 -45.30 -8.38 5.56
CA VAL A 124 -46.54 -7.64 5.30
C VAL A 124 -47.67 -8.57 4.86
N LYS A 125 -47.38 -9.55 3.99
CA LYS A 125 -48.38 -10.53 3.53
C LYS A 125 -48.87 -11.42 4.68
N LEU A 126 -47.97 -11.89 5.54
CA LEU A 126 -48.31 -12.67 6.74
C LEU A 126 -49.18 -11.86 7.71
N ILE A 127 -48.80 -10.61 8.02
CA ILE A 127 -49.60 -9.72 8.87
C ILE A 127 -51.00 -9.51 8.28
N ARG A 128 -51.11 -9.20 6.98
CA ARG A 128 -52.41 -9.02 6.32
C ARG A 128 -53.26 -10.29 6.31
N HIS A 129 -52.64 -11.47 6.24
CA HIS A 129 -53.38 -12.74 6.32
C HIS A 129 -53.89 -12.99 7.74
N CYS A 130 -53.05 -12.80 8.77
CA CYS A 130 -53.44 -12.93 10.17
C CYS A 130 -54.50 -11.90 10.61
N CYS A 131 -54.46 -10.66 10.11
CA CYS A 131 -55.46 -9.63 10.42
C CYS A 131 -56.77 -9.77 9.63
N ARG A 132 -56.84 -10.69 8.65
CA ARG A 132 -58.02 -10.95 7.82
C ARG A 132 -58.73 -12.26 8.19
N ALA A 133 -58.11 -13.07 9.05
CA ALA A 133 -58.71 -14.20 9.77
C ALA A 133 -59.36 -13.70 11.07
#